data_AF-A0A514XLT6-F1
#
_entry.id   AF-A0A514XLT6-F1
#
_cell.length_a   1.000
_cell.length_b   1.000
_cell.length_c   1.000
_cell.angle_alpha   90.00
_cell.angle_beta   90.00
_cell.angle_gamma   90.00
#
_symmetry.space_group_name_H-M   'P 1'
#
loop_
_entity.id
_entity.type
_entity.pdbx_description
1 polymer ?
#
loop_
_entity_poly.entity_id
_entity_poly.type
_entity_poly.pdbx_seq_one_letter_code
_entity_poly.pdbx_strand_id
1 'polypeptide(L)'
;MISRILLAIALLAPAVSLAQVTCPLRNGETELTINRVMRNFGKYTVDAETVARKIGDPWDKLTDKDIQVAIENLNIAIACADAVLVNPSEAVLPSKGSLMDEKAKAELKEYYLYFMDDFKTFLIEYRDLLAKTLATPESQRDLAAIVTKNQEMNDKVNHAHKKL
;
A
#
# COMPACT_ATOMS: atom_id res chain seq x y z
N MET A 1 0.59 20.47 -57.48
CA MET A 1 0.11 19.15 -57.02
C MET A 1 0.56 18.97 -55.58
N ILE A 2 -0.39 18.96 -54.65
CA ILE A 2 -0.17 18.91 -53.19
C ILE A 2 0.01 17.44 -52.82
N SER A 3 1.24 17.01 -52.53
CA SER A 3 1.48 15.66 -52.02
C SER A 3 1.48 15.70 -50.50
N ARG A 4 0.42 15.13 -49.92
CA ARG A 4 0.25 14.89 -48.49
C ARG A 4 1.19 13.76 -48.07
N ILE A 5 2.18 14.05 -47.24
CA ILE A 5 2.89 13.02 -46.48
C ILE A 5 2.58 13.28 -45.00
N LEU A 6 1.51 12.61 -44.57
CA LEU A 6 1.30 12.21 -43.18
C LEU A 6 2.45 11.26 -42.82
N LEU A 7 3.33 11.63 -41.89
CA LEU A 7 4.20 10.66 -41.25
C LEU A 7 4.00 10.73 -39.75
N ALA A 8 3.54 9.60 -39.23
CA ALA A 8 3.04 9.38 -37.89
C ALA A 8 4.10 9.70 -36.83
N ILE A 9 3.67 10.45 -35.82
CA ILE A 9 4.36 10.58 -34.55
C ILE A 9 4.25 9.21 -33.87
N ALA A 10 5.26 8.36 -34.07
CA ALA A 10 5.47 7.18 -33.24
C ALA A 10 5.90 7.68 -31.86
N LEU A 11 4.92 8.00 -31.01
CA LEU A 11 5.09 8.09 -29.56
C LEU A 11 5.48 6.70 -29.05
N LEU A 12 6.76 6.38 -29.14
CA LEU A 12 7.40 5.38 -28.31
C LEU A 12 7.44 5.93 -26.89
N ALA A 13 6.29 5.93 -26.21
CA ALA A 13 6.28 5.99 -24.78
C ALA A 13 7.06 4.75 -24.29
N PRO A 14 8.12 4.90 -23.49
CA PRO A 14 8.70 3.75 -22.83
C PRO A 14 7.58 3.18 -21.96
N ALA A 15 7.07 2.02 -22.36
CA ALA A 15 6.29 1.18 -21.48
C ALA A 15 7.23 0.88 -20.31
N VAL A 16 7.07 1.64 -19.23
CA VAL A 16 7.63 1.28 -17.94
C VAL A 16 6.94 -0.03 -17.62
N SER A 17 7.58 -1.12 -17.99
CA SER A 17 7.21 -2.44 -17.54
C SER A 17 7.22 -2.33 -16.02
N LEU A 18 6.04 -2.34 -15.41
CA LEU A 18 5.89 -2.55 -13.99
C LEU A 18 6.53 -3.91 -13.75
N ALA A 19 7.84 -3.89 -13.48
CA ALA A 19 8.60 -5.04 -13.03
C ALA A 19 7.73 -5.71 -11.98
N GLN A 20 7.45 -7.00 -12.19
CA GLN A 20 6.63 -7.81 -11.31
C GLN A 20 7.08 -7.51 -9.89
N VAL A 21 6.30 -6.68 -9.18
CA VAL A 21 6.54 -6.44 -7.78
C VAL A 21 6.28 -7.80 -7.18
N THR A 22 7.34 -8.53 -6.88
CA THR A 22 7.24 -9.81 -6.19
C THR A 22 6.77 -9.47 -4.80
N CYS A 23 5.46 -9.33 -4.65
CA CYS A 23 4.83 -9.07 -3.39
C CYS A 23 5.17 -10.25 -2.51
N PRO A 24 5.91 -10.03 -1.41
CA PRO A 24 6.31 -11.09 -0.51
C PRO A 24 5.09 -11.45 0.34
N LEU A 25 4.06 -11.97 -0.30
CA LEU A 25 3.14 -12.88 0.32
C LEU A 25 4.03 -14.06 0.68
N ARG A 26 4.63 -14.03 1.88
CA ARG A 26 5.46 -15.13 2.35
C ARG A 26 4.62 -16.40 2.16
N ASN A 27 5.18 -17.39 1.47
CA ASN A 27 4.61 -18.73 1.42
C ASN A 27 4.31 -19.16 2.86
N GLY A 28 3.03 -19.21 3.23
CA GLY A 28 2.59 -19.71 4.54
C GLY A 28 1.99 -18.69 5.53
N GLU A 29 1.17 -17.73 5.08
CA GLU A 29 0.29 -17.03 6.04
C GLU A 29 -0.79 -18.03 6.53
N THR A 30 -0.52 -18.68 7.66
CA THR A 30 -1.34 -19.78 8.18
C THR A 30 -2.56 -19.32 8.98
N GLU A 31 -2.68 -18.04 9.33
CA GLU A 31 -3.76 -17.56 10.21
C GLU A 31 -4.83 -16.79 9.41
N LEU A 32 -6.11 -17.05 9.69
CA LEU A 32 -7.31 -16.44 9.06
C LEU A 32 -7.49 -14.94 9.37
N THR A 33 -6.42 -14.24 9.72
CA THR A 33 -6.48 -12.87 10.19
C THR A 33 -6.01 -11.93 9.09
N ILE A 34 -6.96 -11.24 8.46
CA ILE A 34 -6.73 -10.27 7.37
C ILE A 34 -5.69 -9.21 7.77
N ASN A 35 -5.64 -8.85 9.06
CA ASN A 35 -4.60 -7.96 9.59
C ASN A 35 -3.16 -8.44 9.34
N ARG A 36 -2.89 -9.75 9.31
CA ARG A 36 -1.53 -10.29 9.07
C ARG A 36 -1.14 -10.16 7.62
N VAL A 37 -2.11 -10.29 6.70
CA VAL A 37 -1.88 -10.03 5.28
C VAL A 37 -1.63 -8.54 5.03
N MET A 38 -2.39 -7.64 5.66
CA MET A 38 -2.10 -6.21 5.64
C MET A 38 -0.71 -5.90 6.26
N ARG A 39 -0.34 -6.59 7.34
CA ARG A 39 1.00 -6.51 7.97
C ARG A 39 2.12 -7.19 7.18
N ASN A 40 1.83 -8.02 6.18
CA ASN A 40 2.85 -8.52 5.24
C ASN A 40 3.35 -7.39 4.33
N PHE A 41 2.54 -6.35 4.12
CA PHE A 41 3.00 -5.07 3.57
C PHE A 41 3.71 -4.21 4.61
N GLY A 42 3.79 -4.65 5.87
CA GLY A 42 4.37 -3.93 7.01
C GLY A 42 5.81 -3.46 6.76
N LYS A 43 6.61 -4.26 6.01
CA LYS A 43 7.96 -3.84 5.63
C LYS A 43 8.00 -2.63 4.69
N TYR A 44 6.89 -2.34 4.01
CA TYR A 44 6.72 -1.23 3.09
C TYR A 44 5.93 -0.06 3.72
N THR A 45 5.29 -0.26 4.88
CA THR A 45 4.64 0.80 5.66
C THR A 45 5.51 1.30 6.81
N VAL A 46 6.52 0.52 7.24
CA VAL A 46 7.39 0.82 8.39
C VAL A 46 8.12 2.17 8.28
N ASP A 47 8.46 2.62 7.07
CA ASP A 47 9.11 3.91 6.90
C ASP A 47 8.13 5.07 7.09
N ALA A 48 6.86 4.90 6.71
CA ALA A 48 5.82 5.87 7.03
C ALA A 48 5.56 5.92 8.55
N GLU A 49 5.55 4.76 9.22
CA GLU A 49 5.50 4.68 10.69
C GLU A 49 6.72 5.35 11.34
N THR A 50 7.91 5.18 10.75
CA THR A 50 9.15 5.80 11.21
C THR A 50 9.08 7.31 11.08
N VAL A 51 8.58 7.84 9.96
CA VAL A 51 8.33 9.29 9.79
C VAL A 51 7.43 9.81 10.91
N ALA A 52 6.30 9.13 11.17
CA ALA A 52 5.39 9.52 12.24
C ALA A 52 6.05 9.47 13.63
N ARG A 53 6.88 8.45 13.90
CA ARG A 53 7.66 8.34 15.15
C ARG A 53 8.63 9.49 15.31
N LYS A 54 9.40 9.82 14.27
CA LYS A 54 10.39 10.92 14.29
C LYS A 54 9.76 12.28 14.60
N ILE A 55 8.52 12.53 14.14
CA ILE A 55 7.79 13.76 14.45
C ILE A 55 7.55 13.90 15.96
N GLY A 56 7.31 12.80 16.67
CA GLY A 56 7.06 12.79 18.12
C GLY A 56 8.31 12.66 18.98
N ASP A 57 9.49 12.43 18.38
CA ASP A 57 10.74 12.16 19.09
C ASP A 57 11.68 13.37 19.03
N PRO A 58 11.94 14.07 20.15
CA PRO A 58 12.80 15.25 20.16
C PRO A 58 14.27 14.93 19.84
N TRP A 59 14.66 13.65 19.85
CA TRP A 59 16.04 13.21 19.60
C TRP A 59 16.28 12.76 18.16
N ASP A 60 15.23 12.62 17.34
CA ASP A 60 15.33 12.10 15.98
C ASP A 60 14.85 13.14 14.96
N LYS A 61 15.78 13.67 14.17
CA LYS A 61 15.43 14.69 13.17
C LYS A 61 14.77 14.03 11.96
N LEU A 62 13.53 14.43 11.66
CA LEU A 62 12.89 14.12 10.40
C LEU A 62 13.62 14.80 9.23
N THR A 63 13.96 14.04 8.21
CA THR A 63 14.59 14.54 6.98
C THR A 63 13.68 14.34 5.76
N ASP A 64 13.88 15.14 4.72
CA ASP A 64 13.19 14.99 3.43
C ASP A 64 13.41 13.61 2.82
N LYS A 65 14.61 13.03 3.05
CA LYS A 65 14.94 11.67 2.64
C LYS A 65 14.07 10.62 3.32
N ASP A 66 13.77 10.79 4.62
CA ASP A 66 12.87 9.87 5.32
C ASP A 66 11.46 9.90 4.70
N ILE A 67 10.96 11.10 4.39
CA ILE A 67 9.64 11.28 3.76
C ILE A 67 9.64 10.67 2.35
N GLN A 68 10.70 10.88 1.56
CA GLN A 68 10.83 10.31 0.23
C GLN A 68 10.85 8.78 0.25
N VAL A 69 11.64 8.16 1.13
CA VAL A 69 11.70 6.69 1.27
C VAL A 69 10.33 6.14 1.69
N ALA A 70 9.63 6.80 2.60
CA ALA A 70 8.27 6.42 2.98
C ALA A 70 7.30 6.46 1.79
N ILE A 71 7.35 7.49 0.93
CA ILE A 71 6.54 7.58 -0.30
C ILE A 71 6.86 6.43 -1.26
N GLU A 72 8.14 6.15 -1.50
CA GLU A 72 8.59 5.06 -2.38
C GLU A 72 8.08 3.69 -1.89
N ASN A 73 8.19 3.43 -0.59
CA ASN A 73 7.73 2.17 -0.02
C ASN A 73 6.20 2.06 0.03
N LEU A 74 5.47 3.16 0.28
CA LEU A 74 4.01 3.16 0.15
C LEU A 74 3.56 2.87 -1.29
N ASN A 75 4.27 3.35 -2.32
CA ASN A 75 3.97 2.99 -3.72
C ASN A 75 4.10 1.48 -3.96
N ILE A 76 5.09 0.81 -3.34
CA ILE A 76 5.23 -0.64 -3.43
C ILE A 76 4.07 -1.34 -2.70
N ALA A 77 3.68 -0.85 -1.52
CA ALA A 77 2.53 -1.39 -0.78
C ALA A 77 1.22 -1.27 -1.59
N ILE A 78 0.98 -0.13 -2.24
CA ILE A 78 -0.17 0.11 -3.11
C ILE A 78 -0.17 -0.86 -4.30
N ALA A 79 0.97 -0.98 -4.99
CA ALA A 79 1.10 -1.92 -6.11
C ALA A 79 0.83 -3.36 -5.69
N CYS A 80 1.24 -3.74 -4.48
CA CYS A 80 0.92 -5.04 -3.94
C CYS A 80 -0.55 -5.22 -3.59
N ALA A 81 -1.19 -4.22 -2.98
CA ALA A 81 -2.63 -4.26 -2.73
C ALA A 81 -3.42 -4.38 -4.04
N ASP A 82 -3.00 -3.68 -5.10
CA ASP A 82 -3.57 -3.81 -6.44
C ASP A 82 -3.41 -5.22 -7.02
N ALA A 83 -2.21 -5.80 -6.93
CA ALA A 83 -1.96 -7.16 -7.42
C ALA A 83 -2.86 -8.20 -6.72
N VAL A 84 -3.08 -8.02 -5.42
CA VAL A 84 -3.99 -8.82 -4.62
C VAL A 84 -5.44 -8.71 -5.09
N LEU A 85 -5.91 -7.50 -5.38
CA LEU A 85 -7.28 -7.24 -5.83
C LEU A 85 -7.54 -7.79 -7.24
N VAL A 86 -6.55 -7.70 -8.13
CA VAL A 86 -6.63 -8.19 -9.51
C VAL A 86 -6.59 -9.72 -9.58
N ASN A 87 -5.74 -10.36 -8.77
CA ASN A 87 -5.62 -11.82 -8.73
C ASN A 87 -5.61 -12.34 -7.28
N PRO A 88 -6.79 -12.44 -6.63
CA PRO A 88 -6.94 -12.98 -5.28
C PRO A 88 -6.83 -14.51 -5.29
N SER A 89 -5.75 -15.03 -5.88
CA SER A 89 -5.47 -16.46 -5.96
C SER A 89 -5.22 -17.06 -4.56
N GLU A 90 -5.26 -18.39 -4.46
CA GLU A 90 -4.98 -19.13 -3.22
C GLU A 90 -3.60 -18.82 -2.62
N ALA A 91 -2.67 -18.23 -3.38
CA ALA A 91 -1.36 -17.78 -2.89
C ALA A 91 -1.43 -16.56 -1.97
N VAL A 92 -2.55 -15.84 -2.00
CA VAL A 92 -2.76 -14.58 -1.27
C VAL A 92 -3.76 -14.73 -0.12
N LEU A 93 -4.66 -15.70 -0.22
CA LEU A 93 -5.62 -16.03 0.82
C LEU A 93 -4.92 -16.79 1.97
N PRO A 94 -5.34 -16.60 3.23
CA PRO A 94 -4.82 -17.38 4.35
C PRO A 94 -4.91 -18.89 4.07
N SER A 95 -3.83 -19.64 4.31
CA SER A 95 -3.76 -21.06 3.91
C SER A 95 -4.79 -21.95 4.64
N LYS A 96 -5.26 -21.53 5.82
CA LYS A 96 -6.37 -22.17 6.54
C LYS A 96 -7.73 -22.04 5.83
N GLY A 97 -7.86 -21.16 4.84
CA GLY A 97 -9.03 -21.09 3.97
C GLY A 97 -9.30 -22.39 3.20
N SER A 98 -8.26 -23.21 2.99
CA SER A 98 -8.40 -24.55 2.39
C SER A 98 -9.23 -25.53 3.23
N LEU A 99 -9.37 -25.28 4.55
CA LEU A 99 -10.13 -26.10 5.50
C LEU A 99 -11.59 -25.66 5.67
N MET A 100 -11.98 -24.55 5.04
CA MET A 100 -13.34 -24.00 5.12
C MET A 100 -14.25 -24.68 4.09
N ASP A 101 -15.55 -24.72 4.35
CA ASP A 101 -16.52 -25.08 3.32
C ASP A 101 -16.58 -24.00 2.23
N GLU A 102 -17.21 -24.31 1.09
CA GLU A 102 -17.26 -23.41 -0.06
C GLU A 102 -17.97 -22.08 0.24
N LYS A 103 -18.94 -22.07 1.15
CA LYS A 103 -19.63 -20.85 1.57
C LYS A 103 -18.69 -19.96 2.38
N ALA A 104 -18.02 -20.54 3.36
CA ALA A 104 -17.07 -19.85 4.23
C ALA A 104 -15.83 -19.36 3.45
N LYS A 105 -15.38 -20.09 2.41
CA LYS A 105 -14.34 -19.60 1.48
C LYS A 105 -14.80 -18.39 0.68
N ALA A 106 -16.04 -18.41 0.18
CA ALA A 106 -16.60 -17.28 -0.57
C ALA A 106 -16.72 -16.03 0.31
N GLU A 107 -17.22 -16.18 1.54
CA GLU A 107 -17.31 -15.10 2.53
C GLU A 107 -15.91 -14.56 2.88
N LEU A 108 -14.92 -15.43 3.15
CA LEU A 108 -13.54 -15.03 3.40
C LEU A 108 -12.97 -14.21 2.24
N LYS A 109 -13.19 -14.65 0.99
CA LYS A 109 -12.73 -13.94 -0.20
C LYS A 109 -13.36 -12.55 -0.32
N GLU A 110 -14.67 -12.44 -0.06
CA GLU A 110 -15.38 -11.16 -0.11
C GLU A 110 -14.86 -10.18 0.95
N TYR A 111 -14.74 -10.61 2.21
CA TYR A 111 -14.15 -9.78 3.28
C TYR A 111 -12.72 -9.37 2.96
N TYR A 112 -11.92 -10.32 2.46
CA TYR A 112 -10.54 -10.07 2.11
C TYR A 112 -10.40 -8.99 1.02
N LEU A 113 -11.19 -9.09 -0.05
CA LEU A 113 -11.20 -8.09 -1.12
C LEU A 113 -11.67 -6.71 -0.61
N TYR A 114 -12.73 -6.69 0.21
CA TYR A 114 -13.23 -5.46 0.84
C TYR A 114 -12.14 -4.74 1.66
N PHE A 115 -11.49 -5.46 2.58
CA PHE A 115 -10.45 -4.86 3.43
C PHE A 115 -9.19 -4.47 2.64
N MET A 116 -8.87 -5.20 1.57
CA MET A 116 -7.72 -4.88 0.73
C MET A 116 -7.94 -3.64 -0.13
N ASP A 117 -9.14 -3.43 -0.64
CA ASP A 117 -9.50 -2.22 -1.40
C ASP A 117 -9.55 -0.98 -0.49
N ASP A 118 -10.14 -1.13 0.69
CA ASP A 118 -10.15 -0.11 1.73
C ASP A 118 -8.73 0.24 2.22
N PHE A 119 -7.86 -0.76 2.39
CA PHE A 119 -6.46 -0.55 2.76
C PHE A 119 -5.67 0.15 1.66
N LYS A 120 -5.85 -0.26 0.40
CA LYS A 120 -5.22 0.39 -0.76
C LYS A 120 -5.56 1.88 -0.83
N THR A 121 -6.86 2.21 -0.69
CA THR A 121 -7.34 3.59 -0.68
C THR A 121 -6.64 4.39 0.42
N PHE A 122 -6.54 3.80 1.61
CA PHE A 122 -5.84 4.41 2.73
C PHE A 122 -4.34 4.63 2.45
N LEU A 123 -3.64 3.66 1.86
CA LEU A 123 -2.23 3.79 1.50
C LEU A 123 -1.99 4.93 0.49
N ILE A 124 -2.90 5.09 -0.47
CA ILE A 124 -2.90 6.19 -1.45
C ILE A 124 -3.00 7.54 -0.74
N GLU A 125 -3.98 7.69 0.15
CA GLU A 125 -4.15 8.92 0.94
C GLU A 125 -2.91 9.26 1.77
N TYR A 126 -2.30 8.24 2.40
CA TYR A 126 -1.13 8.44 3.23
C TYR A 126 0.08 8.87 2.39
N ARG A 127 0.31 8.21 1.25
CA ARG A 127 1.36 8.61 0.31
C ARG A 127 1.15 10.05 -0.17
N ASP A 128 -0.07 10.43 -0.53
CA ASP A 128 -0.38 11.77 -1.05
C ASP A 128 -0.18 12.85 0.02
N LEU A 129 -0.52 12.54 1.28
CA LEU A 129 -0.21 13.39 2.42
C LEU A 129 1.31 13.60 2.56
N LEU A 130 2.11 12.53 2.52
CA LEU A 130 3.56 12.64 2.60
C LEU A 130 4.16 13.42 1.43
N ALA A 131 3.67 13.19 0.20
CA ALA A 131 4.10 13.92 -0.99
C ALA A 131 3.79 15.43 -0.89
N LYS A 132 2.58 15.77 -0.42
CA LYS A 132 2.18 17.16 -0.16
C LYS A 132 3.08 17.81 0.90
N THR A 133 3.38 17.09 1.99
CA THR A 133 4.27 17.58 3.04
C THR A 133 5.70 17.79 2.52
N LEU A 134 6.23 16.87 1.72
CA LEU A 134 7.56 16.99 1.12
C LEU A 134 7.67 18.20 0.19
N ALA A 135 6.64 18.47 -0.60
CA ALA A 135 6.56 19.63 -1.49
C ALA A 135 6.37 20.97 -0.75
N THR A 136 6.01 20.94 0.54
CA THR A 136 5.81 22.12 1.37
C THR A 136 7.13 22.54 2.03
N PRO A 137 7.51 23.84 2.04
CA PRO A 137 8.70 24.31 2.74
C PRO A 137 8.71 23.84 4.20
N GLU A 138 9.88 23.43 4.72
CA GLU A 138 10.00 22.80 6.05
C GLU A 138 9.30 23.59 7.16
N SER A 139 9.41 24.92 7.14
CA SER A 139 8.80 25.83 8.13
C SER A 139 7.27 25.92 8.08
N GLN A 140 6.63 25.35 7.05
CA GLN A 140 5.19 25.41 6.80
C GLN A 140 4.51 24.04 6.83
N ARG A 141 5.26 22.97 7.11
CA ARG A 141 4.75 21.59 7.09
C ARG A 141 3.77 21.35 8.24
N ASP A 142 2.60 20.79 7.92
CA ASP A 142 1.68 20.23 8.91
C ASP A 142 2.10 18.78 9.21
N LEU A 143 2.88 18.62 10.28
CA LEU A 143 3.36 17.31 10.73
C LEU A 143 2.31 16.56 11.58
N ALA A 144 1.31 17.25 12.12
CA ALA A 144 0.27 16.63 12.95
C ALA A 144 -0.60 15.68 12.11
N ALA A 145 -0.94 16.09 10.89
CA ALA A 145 -1.71 15.26 9.97
C ALA A 145 -1.03 13.91 9.67
N ILE A 146 0.30 13.86 9.62
CA ILE A 146 1.05 12.60 9.39
C ILE A 146 0.93 11.67 10.59
N VAL A 147 1.01 12.20 11.81
CA VAL A 147 0.86 11.41 13.04
C VAL A 147 -0.56 10.85 13.14
N THR A 148 -1.57 11.67 12.86
CA THR A 148 -2.98 11.23 12.83
C THR A 148 -3.19 10.14 11.78
N LYS A 149 -2.69 10.33 10.56
CA LYS A 149 -2.80 9.31 9.51
C LYS A 149 -2.11 8.01 9.92
N ASN A 150 -0.95 8.06 10.57
CA ASN A 150 -0.31 6.83 11.09
C ASN A 150 -1.17 6.09 12.14
N GLN A 151 -1.86 6.81 13.01
CA GLN A 151 -2.78 6.22 14.00
C GLN A 151 -3.97 5.55 13.30
N GLU A 152 -4.57 6.22 12.31
CA GLU A 152 -5.65 5.65 11.50
C GLU A 152 -5.22 4.36 10.78
N MET A 153 -3.96 4.28 10.32
CA MET A 153 -3.42 3.06 9.71
C MET A 153 -3.42 1.89 10.70
N ASN A 154 -2.94 2.14 11.91
CA ASN A 154 -2.90 1.14 12.98
C ASN A 154 -4.32 0.71 13.36
N ASP A 155 -5.25 1.65 13.47
CA ASP A 155 -6.66 1.36 13.76
C ASP A 155 -7.30 0.54 12.64
N LYS A 156 -7.03 0.84 11.37
CA LYS A 156 -7.54 0.08 10.22
C LYS A 156 -7.00 -1.35 10.19
N VAL A 157 -5.70 -1.52 10.40
CA VAL A 157 -5.06 -2.86 10.52
C VAL A 157 -5.61 -3.62 11.73
N ASN A 158 -5.84 -2.95 12.86
CA ASN A 158 -6.44 -3.57 14.04
C ASN A 158 -7.94 -3.86 13.86
N HIS A 159 -8.67 -3.08 13.06
CA HIS A 159 -10.06 -3.36 12.74
C HIS A 159 -10.19 -4.62 11.87
N ALA A 160 -9.26 -4.81 10.91
CA ALA A 160 -9.11 -6.03 10.14
C ALA A 160 -8.64 -7.25 10.96
N HIS A 161 -8.44 -7.09 12.28
CA HIS A 161 -8.20 -8.19 13.22
C HIS A 161 -9.50 -8.93 13.62
N LYS A 162 -10.69 -8.37 13.30
CA LYS A 162 -11.96 -8.99 13.69
C LYS A 162 -12.31 -10.18 12.78
N LYS A 163 -12.73 -11.25 13.47
CA LYS A 163 -12.57 -12.67 13.17
C LYS A 163 -13.58 -13.22 12.15
N LEU A 164 -13.10 -14.00 11.19
CA LEU A 164 -13.83 -15.16 10.68
C LEU A 164 -13.58 -16.35 11.61
#